data_AF-A0A920EX65-F1
#
_entry.id   AF-A0A920EX65-F1
#
_cell.length_a   1.000
_cell.length_b   1.000
_cell.length_c   1.000
_cell.angle_alpha   90.00
_cell.angle_beta   90.00
_cell.angle_gamma   90.00
#
_symmetry.space_group_name_H-M   'P 1'
#
loop_
_entity.id
_entity.type
_entity.pdbx_description
1 polymer ?
#
loop_
_entity_poly.entity_id
_entity_poly.type
_entity_poly.pdbx_seq_one_letter_code
_entity_poly.pdbx_strand_id
1 'polypeptide(L)'
;MHFFANHRKISKGLQLMSNFGLGYLRLGQPSSTLSGGEAQRLKLIAELQKAKSSEKTLYVFDEPTIGLHMADVKNLISILKNLLKRVIHLLLSSITPIYGRKLIG
;
A
#
# COMPACT_ATOMS: atom_id res chain seq x y z
N MET A 1 -15.86 2.63 10.70
CA MET A 1 -15.87 3.81 9.80
C MET A 1 -16.87 4.90 10.20
N HIS A 2 -18.04 4.56 10.77
CA HIS A 2 -19.08 5.56 11.10
C HIS A 2 -18.65 6.68 12.07
N PHE A 3 -17.74 6.42 13.01
CA PHE A 3 -17.31 7.40 14.01
C PHE A 3 -16.78 8.72 13.41
N PHE A 4 -16.06 8.65 12.29
CA PHE A 4 -15.49 9.83 11.61
C PHE A 4 -16.23 10.19 10.30
N ALA A 5 -17.48 9.74 10.13
CA ALA A 5 -18.22 9.95 8.88
C ALA A 5 -18.33 11.44 8.48
N ASN A 6 -18.49 12.34 9.46
CA ASN A 6 -18.58 13.79 9.23
C ASN A 6 -17.20 14.47 9.01
N HIS A 7 -16.10 13.74 9.22
CA HIS A 7 -14.73 14.24 9.07
C HIS A 7 -14.08 13.68 7.80
N ARG A 8 -14.44 14.24 6.63
CA ARG A 8 -14.00 13.74 5.31
C ARG A 8 -12.49 13.45 5.19
N LYS A 9 -11.63 14.33 5.72
CA LYS A 9 -10.17 14.13 5.70
C LYS A 9 -9.74 12.87 6.48
N ILE A 10 -10.28 12.69 7.68
CA ILE A 10 -10.00 11.54 8.55
C ILE A 10 -10.57 10.26 7.93
N SER A 11 -11.84 10.29 7.52
CA SER A 11 -12.51 9.14 6.90
C SER A 11 -11.76 8.66 5.65
N LYS A 12 -11.25 9.57 4.81
CA LYS A 12 -10.45 9.21 3.62
C LYS A 12 -9.15 8.51 4.01
N GLY A 13 -8.45 9.01 5.03
CA GLY A 13 -7.22 8.39 5.55
C GLY A 13 -7.47 6.99 6.10
N LEU A 14 -8.51 6.83 6.92
CA LEU A 14 -8.89 5.53 7.49
C LEU A 14 -9.33 4.55 6.39
N GLN A 15 -10.07 5.01 5.39
CA GLN A 15 -10.48 4.18 4.26
C GLN A 15 -9.27 3.70 3.45
N LEU A 16 -8.26 4.54 3.26
CA LEU A 16 -6.99 4.12 2.68
C LEU A 16 -6.29 3.08 3.54
N MET A 17 -6.19 3.27 4.86
CA MET A 17 -5.63 2.25 5.76
C MET A 17 -6.37 0.91 5.62
N SER A 18 -7.70 0.93 5.60
CA SER A 18 -8.51 -0.28 5.41
C SER A 18 -8.27 -0.95 4.05
N ASN A 19 -8.22 -0.17 2.97
CA ASN A 19 -7.95 -0.68 1.63
C ASN A 19 -6.56 -1.31 1.49
N PHE A 20 -5.63 -0.92 2.36
CA PHE A 20 -4.26 -1.42 2.41
C PHE A 20 -4.10 -2.56 3.44
N GLY A 21 -5.22 -3.07 3.97
CA GLY A 21 -5.23 -4.17 4.94
C GLY A 21 -4.79 -3.76 6.33
N LEU A 22 -4.71 -2.47 6.66
CA LEU A 22 -4.31 -1.94 7.97
C LEU A 22 -5.49 -1.52 8.85
N GLY A 23 -6.71 -1.91 8.48
CA GLY A 23 -7.93 -1.53 9.20
C GLY A 23 -8.01 -2.07 10.63
N TYR A 24 -7.19 -3.05 10.98
CA TYR A 24 -7.11 -3.63 12.32
C TYR A 24 -6.16 -2.87 13.27
N LEU A 25 -5.30 -1.99 12.74
CA LEU A 25 -4.40 -1.20 13.57
C LEU A 25 -5.19 -0.18 14.39
N ARG A 26 -4.81 -0.01 15.65
CA ARG A 26 -5.41 1.00 16.52
C ARG A 26 -4.72 2.34 16.31
N LEU A 27 -5.50 3.41 16.25
CA LEU A 27 -4.95 4.77 16.25
C LEU A 27 -4.19 5.01 17.56
N GLY A 28 -2.97 5.55 17.47
CA GLY A 28 -2.10 5.76 18.62
C GLY A 28 -1.31 4.52 19.07
N GLN A 29 -1.41 3.39 18.36
CA GLN A 29 -0.58 2.22 18.61
C GLN A 29 0.91 2.58 18.46
N PRO A 30 1.79 2.18 19.40
CA PRO A 30 3.21 2.50 19.33
C PRO A 30 3.86 1.92 18.07
N SER A 31 4.67 2.72 17.37
CA SER A 31 5.34 2.29 16.14
C SER A 31 6.26 1.08 16.32
N SER A 32 6.78 0.86 17.53
CA SER A 32 7.60 -0.32 17.88
C SER A 32 6.86 -1.66 17.81
N THR A 33 5.53 -1.63 17.79
CA THR A 33 4.68 -2.85 17.72
C THR A 33 4.29 -3.20 16.28
N LEU A 34 4.64 -2.34 15.32
CA LEU A 34 4.32 -2.57 13.92
C LEU A 34 5.30 -3.57 13.31
N SER A 35 4.80 -4.52 12.54
CA SER A 35 5.64 -5.34 11.67
C SER A 35 6.31 -4.46 10.61
N GLY A 36 7.44 -4.92 10.06
CA GLY A 36 8.10 -4.23 8.95
C GLY A 36 7.15 -3.95 7.77
N GLY A 37 6.23 -4.89 7.49
CA GLY A 37 5.20 -4.74 6.46
C GLY A 37 4.09 -3.76 6.78
N GLU A 38 3.69 -3.64 8.03
CA GLU A 38 2.74 -2.61 8.46
C GLU A 38 3.36 -1.21 8.31
N ALA A 39 4.60 -1.05 8.77
CA ALA A 39 5.33 0.21 8.66
C ALA A 39 5.51 0.63 7.19
N GLN A 40 5.89 -0.31 6.32
CA GLN A 40 6.05 -0.06 4.89
C GLN A 40 4.73 0.34 4.21
N ARG A 41 3.63 -0.36 4.50
CA ARG A 41 2.30 -0.02 3.98
C ARG A 41 1.84 1.35 4.47
N LEU A 42 2.06 1.70 5.73
CA LEU A 42 1.76 3.04 6.26
C LEU A 42 2.54 4.14 5.53
N LYS A 43 3.85 3.93 5.31
CA LYS A 43 4.69 4.87 4.56
C LYS A 43 4.15 5.08 3.14
N LEU A 44 3.76 4.00 2.47
CA LEU A 44 3.20 4.06 1.13
C LEU A 44 1.87 4.83 1.07
N ILE A 45 0.98 4.65 2.04
CA ILE A 45 -0.26 5.42 2.14
C ILE A 45 0.04 6.91 2.32
N ALA A 46 1.01 7.25 3.16
CA ALA A 46 1.39 8.64 3.41
C ALA A 46 1.90 9.32 2.13
N GLU A 47 2.77 8.66 1.36
CA GLU A 47 3.25 9.19 0.08
C GLU A 47 2.11 9.32 -0.95
N LEU A 48 1.20 8.35 -0.98
CA LEU A 48 0.03 8.41 -1.86
C LEU A 48 -0.94 9.55 -1.55
N GLN A 49 -1.05 9.95 -0.29
CA GLN A 49 -1.87 11.09 0.09
C GLN A 49 -1.23 12.42 -0.31
N LYS A 50 0.11 12.47 -0.39
CA LYS A 50 0.86 13.65 -0.84
C LYS A 50 0.84 13.80 -2.36
N ALA A 51 0.86 12.70 -3.10
CA ALA A 51 0.86 12.71 -4.56
C ALA A 51 -0.38 13.43 -5.11
N LYS A 52 -0.17 14.58 -5.76
CA LYS A 52 -1.23 15.33 -6.44
C LYS A 52 -1.51 14.68 -7.80
N SER A 53 -2.78 14.62 -8.20
CA SER A 53 -3.23 14.00 -9.46
C SER A 53 -2.55 14.53 -10.75
N SER A 54 -1.86 15.67 -10.70
CA SER A 54 -1.18 16.31 -11.82
C SER A 54 0.34 16.05 -11.89
N GLU A 55 0.94 15.43 -10.87
CA GLU A 55 2.38 15.17 -10.84
C GLU A 55 2.69 13.73 -11.27
N LYS A 56 3.55 13.57 -12.28
CA LYS A 56 4.09 12.27 -12.67
C LYS A 56 5.14 11.85 -11.64
N THR A 57 4.76 11.05 -10.66
CA THR A 57 5.67 10.53 -9.63
C THR A 57 6.19 9.15 -10.03
N LEU A 58 7.50 8.98 -10.16
CA LEU A 58 8.13 7.66 -10.32
C LEU A 58 8.32 7.03 -8.94
N TYR A 59 7.74 5.85 -8.74
CA TYR A 59 7.98 5.05 -7.54
C TYR A 59 8.90 3.87 -7.88
N VAL A 60 10.08 3.82 -7.25
CA VAL A 60 11.03 2.72 -7.34
C VAL A 60 10.96 1.92 -6.04
N PHE A 61 10.73 0.62 -6.16
CA PHE A 61 10.68 -0.29 -5.03
C PHE A 61 11.78 -1.34 -5.19
N ASP A 62 12.78 -1.28 -4.33
CA ASP A 62 13.79 -2.32 -4.24
C ASP A 62 13.34 -3.36 -3.19
N GLU A 63 13.27 -4.61 -3.62
CA GLU A 63 12.86 -5.78 -2.83
C GLU A 63 11.73 -5.54 -1.80
N PRO A 64 10.55 -5.03 -2.24
CA PRO A 64 9.53 -4.52 -1.31
C PRO A 64 8.84 -5.60 -0.49
N THR A 65 9.19 -6.87 -0.69
CA THR A 65 8.59 -8.03 0.00
C THR A 65 9.49 -8.62 1.09
N ILE A 66 10.72 -8.11 1.26
CA ILE A 66 11.65 -8.62 2.26
C ILE A 66 11.09 -8.40 3.67
N GLY A 67 11.17 -9.46 4.48
CA GLY A 67 10.66 -9.45 5.86
C GLY A 67 9.13 -9.48 5.96
N LEU A 68 8.41 -9.65 4.86
CA LEU A 68 6.95 -9.76 4.87
C LEU A 68 6.48 -11.21 4.99
N HIS A 69 5.46 -11.42 5.80
CA HIS A 69 4.71 -12.67 5.78
C HIS A 69 3.99 -12.83 4.44
N MET A 70 3.84 -14.08 3.95
CA MET A 70 3.23 -14.37 2.64
C MET A 70 1.80 -13.82 2.49
N ALA A 71 1.05 -13.75 3.59
CA ALA A 71 -0.27 -13.13 3.63
C ALA A 71 -0.22 -11.61 3.32
N ASP A 72 0.84 -10.93 3.73
CA ASP A 72 1.02 -9.49 3.52
C ASP A 72 1.59 -9.15 2.13
N VAL A 73 2.35 -10.07 1.53
CA VAL A 73 2.87 -9.92 0.16
C VAL A 73 1.72 -9.73 -0.84
N LYS A 74 0.65 -10.51 -0.73
CA LYS A 74 -0.54 -10.37 -1.60
C LYS A 74 -1.20 -9.00 -1.44
N ASN A 75 -1.29 -8.51 -0.20
CA ASN A 75 -1.86 -7.19 0.10
C ASN A 75 -0.99 -6.08 -0.49
N LEU A 76 0.34 -6.15 -0.31
CA LEU A 76 1.29 -5.21 -0.89
C LEU A 76 1.19 -5.17 -2.43
N ILE A 77 1.09 -6.33 -3.10
CA ILE A 77 0.93 -6.39 -4.55
C ILE A 77 -0.40 -5.74 -4.99
N SER A 78 -1.50 -5.99 -4.29
CA SER A 78 -2.80 -5.37 -4.58
C SER A 78 -2.74 -3.84 -4.45
N ILE A 79 -2.06 -3.36 -3.41
CA ILE A 79 -1.80 -1.95 -3.16
C ILE A 79 -1.00 -1.30 -4.29
N LEU A 80 0.12 -1.91 -4.68
CA LEU A 80 0.98 -1.41 -5.76
C LEU A 80 0.23 -1.38 -7.10
N LYS A 81 -0.66 -2.36 -7.35
CA LYS A 81 -1.56 -2.36 -8.52
C LYS A 81 -2.58 -1.22 -8.50
N ASN A 82 -3.15 -0.90 -7.34
CA ASN A 82 -4.05 0.26 -7.20
C ASN A 82 -3.31 1.59 -7.37
N LEU A 83 -2.02 1.62 -7.00
CA LEU A 83 -1.12 2.74 -7.21
C LEU A 83 -0.83 2.96 -8.70
N LEU A 84 -0.53 1.89 -9.42
CA LEU A 84 -0.32 1.86 -10.88
C LEU A 84 -1.50 2.40 -11.68
N LYS A 85 -2.74 2.13 -11.24
CA LYS A 85 -3.94 2.69 -11.89
C LYS A 85 -4.03 4.21 -11.77
N ARG A 86 -3.32 4.80 -10.80
CA ARG A 86 -3.33 6.25 -10.51
C ARG A 86 -2.07 6.97 -10.95
N VAL A 87 -0.94 6.27 -11.07
CA VAL A 87 0.39 6.86 -11.26
C VAL A 87 1.18 6.08 -12.32
N ILE A 88 1.75 6.83 -13.27
CA ILE A 88 2.48 6.31 -14.44
C ILE A 88 3.85 5.75 -14.02
N HIS A 89 4.10 4.50 -14.44
CA HIS A 89 5.34 3.70 -14.35
C HIS A 89 5.80 3.25 -12.94
N LEU A 90 5.65 1.95 -12.69
CA LEU A 90 6.25 1.22 -11.58
C LEU A 90 7.30 0.27 -12.16
N LEU A 91 8.59 0.46 -11.84
CA LEU A 91 9.60 -0.56 -12.11
C LEU A 91 9.66 -1.48 -10.89
N LEU A 92 9.07 -2.66 -11.02
CA LEU A 92 9.21 -3.75 -10.06
C LEU A 92 10.34 -4.65 -10.55
N SER A 93 11.54 -4.50 -10.01
CA SER A 93 12.71 -5.29 -10.40
C SER A 93 12.62 -6.78 -10.04
N SER A 94 11.64 -7.24 -9.24
CA SER A 94 11.68 -8.62 -8.70
C SER A 94 10.34 -9.35 -8.45
N ILE A 95 9.18 -8.90 -8.96
CA ILE A 95 7.89 -9.60 -8.72
C ILE A 95 7.64 -10.83 -9.65
N THR A 96 8.53 -11.08 -10.61
CA THR A 96 8.56 -12.30 -11.44
C THR A 96 9.32 -13.42 -10.71
N PRO A 97 8.64 -14.17 -9.81
CA PRO A 97 8.28 -15.54 -10.22
C PRO A 97 6.90 -16.04 -9.73
N ILE A 98 6.07 -15.24 -9.05
CA ILE A 98 4.86 -15.78 -8.37
C ILE A 98 3.64 -15.94 -9.30
N TYR A 99 3.62 -15.29 -10.47
CA TYR A 99 2.53 -15.39 -11.46
C TYR A 99 3.00 -15.94 -12.83
N GLY A 100 4.06 -16.75 -12.84
CA GLY A 100 4.53 -17.44 -14.04
C GLY A 100 3.60 -18.61 -14.43
N ARG A 101 2.69 -18.35 -15.38
CA ARG A 101 1.90 -19.27 -16.25
C ARG A 101 0.39 -19.01 -16.18
N LYS A 102 -0.10 -17.89 -16.74
CA LYS A 102 -1.42 -17.88 -17.41
C LYS A 102 -1.75 -16.63 -18.24
N LEU A 103 -0.79 -15.97 -18.89
CA LEU A 103 -1.09 -14.81 -19.74
C LEU A 103 -0.36 -14.80 -21.09
N ILE A 104 0.00 -15.98 -21.60
CA ILE A 104 0.32 -16.20 -23.02
C ILE A 104 -0.12 -17.63 -23.35
N GLY A 105 -1.19 -17.74 -24.14
CA GLY A 105 -1.93 -18.95 -24.45
C GLY A 105 -3.40 -18.61 -24.66
#